data_AF-A0A2E3J9B3-F1
#
_entry.id   AF-A0A2E3J9B3-F1
#
_cell.length_a   1.000
_cell.length_b   1.000
_cell.length_c   1.000
_cell.angle_alpha   90.00
_cell.angle_beta   90.00
_cell.angle_gamma   90.00
#
_symmetry.space_group_name_H-M   'P 1'
#
loop_
_entity.id
_entity.type
_entity.pdbx_description
1 polymer ?
#
loop_
_entity_poly.entity_id
_entity_poly.type
_entity_poly.pdbx_seq_one_letter_code
_entity_poly.pdbx_strand_id
1 'polypeptide(L)'
;MDGSDAKRKETRSLFSRVIGPLMVTLGICGVILGFALSSQDSGDIRVEGNPIIESLLPEPGSEVLRQSFVGIDLIAGYEAELTINGTPIPPDQINILRDLDNPRKSAETSGSFGSTLNRFLYQPLEGRAVPELLGDRNCVIAVYWPLSDPENRQSIEWCFTAL
;
A
#
# COMPACT_ATOMS: atom_id res chain seq x y z
N MET A 1 8.29 -74.08 15.51
CA MET A 1 7.83 -72.87 14.80
C MET A 1 6.98 -72.05 15.75
N ASP A 2 6.95 -70.74 15.51
CA ASP A 2 5.98 -69.76 16.00
C ASP A 2 6.36 -69.01 17.29
N GLY A 3 6.44 -67.68 17.18
CA GLY A 3 6.94 -66.79 18.23
C GLY A 3 7.49 -65.45 17.72
N SER A 4 7.75 -65.34 16.41
CA SER A 4 8.29 -64.12 15.82
C SER A 4 7.24 -63.19 15.17
N ASP A 5 5.97 -63.61 15.08
CA ASP A 5 4.91 -62.86 14.37
C ASP A 5 4.09 -61.92 15.26
N ALA A 6 4.04 -62.14 16.58
CA ALA A 6 3.19 -61.35 17.47
C ALA A 6 3.73 -59.92 17.72
N LYS A 7 5.06 -59.72 17.66
CA LYS A 7 5.69 -58.41 17.98
C LYS A 7 5.63 -57.39 16.84
N ARG A 8 5.30 -57.82 15.61
CA ARG A 8 5.29 -56.95 14.41
C ARG A 8 3.93 -56.29 14.17
N LYS A 9 2.86 -56.75 14.82
CA LYS A 9 1.48 -56.30 14.57
C LYS A 9 1.02 -55.13 15.46
N GLU A 10 1.57 -55.01 16.67
CA GLU A 10 1.21 -53.98 17.66
C GLU A 10 1.75 -52.58 17.31
N THR A 11 3.00 -52.49 16.84
CA THR A 11 3.65 -51.20 16.54
C THR A 11 3.09 -50.51 15.30
N ARG A 12 2.44 -51.24 14.38
CA ARG A 12 1.77 -50.67 13.20
C ARG A 12 0.42 -50.03 13.51
N SER A 13 -0.24 -50.40 14.61
CA SER A 13 -1.59 -49.90 14.96
C SER A 13 -1.55 -48.57 15.72
N LEU A 14 -0.56 -48.38 16.59
CA LEU A 14 -0.40 -47.14 17.34
C LEU A 14 0.15 -46.02 16.47
N PHE A 15 1.09 -46.32 15.57
CA PHE A 15 1.68 -45.32 14.68
C PHE A 15 0.63 -44.70 13.73
N SER A 16 -0.28 -45.51 13.16
CA SER A 16 -1.32 -44.99 12.26
C SER A 16 -2.43 -44.18 12.95
N ARG A 17 -2.64 -44.38 14.27
CA ARG A 17 -3.65 -43.66 15.05
C ARG A 17 -3.21 -42.26 15.49
N VAL A 18 -1.91 -42.00 15.53
CA VAL A 18 -1.36 -40.70 15.98
C VAL A 18 -0.89 -39.84 14.81
N ILE A 19 -0.46 -40.46 13.69
CA ILE A 19 -0.01 -39.73 12.50
C ILE A 19 -1.13 -38.85 11.90
N GLY A 20 -2.35 -39.37 11.81
CA GLY A 20 -3.49 -38.64 11.25
C GLY A 20 -3.75 -37.30 11.96
N PRO A 21 -4.04 -37.30 13.27
CA PRO A 21 -4.31 -36.06 14.01
C PRO A 21 -3.10 -35.12 14.08
N LEU A 22 -1.87 -35.66 14.12
CA LEU A 22 -0.64 -34.86 14.10
C LEU A 22 -0.47 -34.09 12.78
N MET A 23 -0.76 -34.72 11.65
CA MET A 23 -0.63 -34.09 10.34
C MET A 23 -1.68 -33.00 10.11
N VAL A 24 -2.90 -33.20 10.63
CA VAL A 24 -3.97 -32.20 10.58
C VAL A 24 -3.62 -30.97 11.43
N THR A 25 -3.10 -31.17 12.64
CA THR A 25 -2.69 -30.04 13.50
C THR A 25 -1.51 -29.26 12.92
N LEU A 26 -0.52 -29.94 12.35
CA LEU A 26 0.60 -29.29 11.65
C LEU A 26 0.12 -28.47 10.44
N GLY A 27 -0.84 -28.99 9.68
CA GLY A 27 -1.45 -28.28 8.56
C GLY A 27 -2.18 -27.01 8.99
N ILE A 28 -3.01 -27.09 10.04
CA ILE A 28 -3.75 -25.93 10.58
C ILE A 28 -2.78 -24.88 11.13
N CYS A 29 -1.76 -25.29 11.89
CA CYS A 29 -0.74 -24.37 12.37
C CYS A 29 0.03 -23.71 11.22
N GLY A 30 0.34 -24.46 10.15
CA GLY A 30 0.99 -23.92 8.95
C GLY A 30 0.13 -22.87 8.25
N VAL A 31 -1.19 -23.09 8.14
CA VAL A 31 -2.11 -22.11 7.54
C VAL A 31 -2.25 -20.88 8.43
N ILE A 32 -2.40 -21.03 9.75
CA ILE A 32 -2.50 -19.90 10.69
C ILE A 32 -1.20 -19.09 10.68
N LEU A 33 -0.04 -19.75 10.66
CA LEU A 33 1.26 -19.10 10.63
C LEU A 33 1.51 -18.42 9.27
N GLY A 34 1.14 -19.08 8.17
CA GLY A 34 1.18 -18.49 6.84
C GLY A 34 0.30 -17.24 6.75
N PHE A 35 -0.91 -17.30 7.29
CA PHE A 35 -1.81 -16.15 7.35
C PHE A 35 -1.25 -15.04 8.26
N ALA A 36 -0.71 -15.37 9.43
CA ALA A 36 -0.12 -14.41 10.36
C ALA A 36 1.16 -13.75 9.81
N LEU A 37 1.98 -14.48 9.05
CA LEU A 37 3.13 -13.93 8.35
C LEU A 37 2.71 -13.07 7.14
N SER A 38 1.65 -13.45 6.41
CA SER A 38 1.08 -12.62 5.35
C SER A 38 0.36 -11.37 5.86
N SER A 39 -0.09 -11.36 7.11
CA SER A 39 -0.81 -10.23 7.72
C SER A 39 0.10 -9.11 8.22
N GLN A 40 1.44 -9.27 8.13
CA GLN A 40 2.40 -8.23 8.54
C GLN A 40 2.56 -7.11 7.51
N ASP A 41 1.93 -7.22 6.34
CA ASP A 41 1.96 -6.21 5.27
C ASP A 41 0.57 -5.62 5.02
N SER A 42 -0.09 -5.22 6.09
CA SER A 42 -1.31 -4.41 6.05
C SER A 42 -1.29 -3.54 7.29
N GLY A 43 -0.46 -2.48 7.23
CA GLY A 43 -0.68 -1.33 8.07
C GLY A 43 -2.13 -0.90 7.86
N ASP A 44 -2.94 -1.05 8.90
CA ASP A 44 -4.24 -0.44 9.05
C ASP A 44 -4.04 1.07 8.87
N ILE A 45 -4.11 1.55 7.62
CA ILE A 45 -4.00 2.96 7.27
C ILE A 45 -5.33 3.59 7.66
N ARG A 46 -5.46 3.85 8.96
CA ARG A 46 -6.54 4.61 9.56
C ARG A 46 -6.45 6.05 9.08
N VAL A 47 -6.92 6.33 7.87
CA VAL A 47 -7.40 7.67 7.52
C VAL A 47 -8.53 8.08 8.49
N GLU A 48 -9.23 7.09 9.07
CA GLU A 48 -10.35 7.22 10.02
C GLU A 48 -10.01 7.77 11.42
N GLY A 49 -8.86 8.40 11.62
CA GLY A 49 -8.50 8.99 12.93
C GLY A 49 -7.51 10.15 12.92
N ASN A 50 -7.00 10.57 11.77
CA ASN A 50 -6.04 11.67 11.70
C ASN A 50 -6.75 12.97 11.26
N PRO A 51 -6.95 13.95 12.16
CA PRO A 51 -7.65 15.20 11.81
C PRO A 51 -6.88 16.07 10.82
N ILE A 52 -5.62 15.72 10.49
CA ILE A 52 -4.76 16.46 9.56
C ILE A 52 -4.96 15.99 8.12
N ILE A 53 -5.37 14.73 7.91
CA ILE A 53 -5.48 14.13 6.57
C ILE A 53 -6.94 14.11 6.17
N GLU A 54 -7.28 14.86 5.11
CA GLU A 54 -8.64 14.93 4.58
C GLU A 54 -8.90 13.78 3.59
N SER A 55 -7.93 13.44 2.74
CA SER A 55 -8.05 12.29 1.83
C SER A 55 -6.70 11.79 1.30
N LEU A 56 -6.68 10.52 0.87
CA LEU A 56 -5.57 9.90 0.15
C LEU A 56 -6.05 9.55 -1.26
N LEU A 57 -5.21 9.83 -2.26
CA LEU A 57 -5.49 9.58 -3.67
C LEU A 57 -4.38 8.72 -4.29
N PRO A 58 -4.71 7.61 -4.96
CA PRO A 58 -5.94 6.84 -4.82
C PRO A 58 -6.19 6.41 -3.38
N GLU A 59 -7.42 5.98 -3.09
CA GLU A 59 -7.76 5.42 -1.79
C GLU A 59 -6.92 4.16 -1.51
N PRO A 60 -6.53 3.90 -0.25
CA PRO A 60 -5.80 2.70 0.11
C PRO A 60 -6.55 1.43 -0.33
N GLY A 61 -5.86 0.51 -1.00
CA GLY A 61 -6.42 -0.75 -1.51
C GLY A 61 -7.31 -0.62 -2.76
N SER A 62 -7.44 0.59 -3.32
CA SER A 62 -8.23 0.80 -4.54
C SER A 62 -7.51 0.30 -5.80
N GLU A 63 -8.28 0.12 -6.87
CA GLU A 63 -7.78 -0.23 -8.20
C GLU A 63 -7.98 0.95 -9.15
N VAL A 64 -6.92 1.36 -9.84
CA VAL A 64 -6.90 2.53 -10.72
C VAL A 64 -6.16 2.28 -12.03
N LEU A 65 -6.14 3.28 -12.91
CA LEU A 65 -5.35 3.22 -14.14
C LEU A 65 -3.90 3.61 -13.86
N ARG A 66 -2.96 3.12 -14.69
CA ARG A 66 -1.53 3.51 -14.58
C ARG A 66 -1.24 5.00 -14.76
N GLN A 67 -2.22 5.77 -15.24
CA GLN A 67 -2.16 7.22 -15.45
C GLN A 67 -3.08 7.98 -14.47
N SER A 68 -3.46 7.38 -13.34
CA SER A 68 -4.24 8.06 -12.31
C SER A 68 -3.38 8.99 -11.45
N PHE A 69 -4.00 10.06 -10.94
CA PHE A 69 -3.35 10.96 -9.98
C PHE A 69 -3.02 10.24 -8.67
N VAL A 70 -1.90 10.63 -8.07
CA VAL A 70 -1.45 10.15 -6.77
C VAL A 70 -1.21 11.35 -5.86
N GLY A 71 -1.66 11.31 -4.61
CA GLY A 71 -1.44 12.41 -3.69
C GLY A 71 -2.18 12.33 -2.37
N ILE A 72 -2.04 13.41 -1.60
CA ILE A 72 -2.63 13.57 -0.27
C ILE A 72 -3.32 14.93 -0.19
N ASP A 73 -4.46 14.97 0.48
CA ASP A 73 -5.18 16.19 0.84
C ASP A 73 -5.06 16.37 2.35
N LEU A 74 -4.52 17.50 2.78
CA LEU A 74 -4.29 17.83 4.18
C LEU A 74 -5.20 18.98 4.60
N ILE A 75 -5.29 19.26 5.89
CA ILE A 75 -5.86 20.54 6.35
C ILE A 75 -4.93 21.71 5.99
N ALA A 76 -5.49 22.93 5.96
CA ALA A 76 -4.70 24.14 5.75
C ALA A 76 -3.57 24.30 6.78
N GLY A 77 -2.44 24.87 6.35
CA GLY A 77 -1.28 25.14 7.21
C GLY A 77 -0.26 24.00 7.28
N TYR A 78 -0.40 22.99 6.42
CA TYR A 78 0.53 21.87 6.30
C TYR A 78 1.18 21.82 4.93
N GLU A 79 2.36 21.22 4.89
CA GLU A 79 3.11 20.90 3.67
C GLU A 79 3.45 19.42 3.62
N ALA A 80 3.66 18.89 2.41
CA ALA A 80 4.03 17.50 2.23
C ALA A 80 5.01 17.26 1.06
N GLU A 81 5.85 16.26 1.26
CA GLU A 81 6.68 15.61 0.25
C GLU A 81 6.10 14.23 -0.06
N LEU A 82 6.16 13.83 -1.33
CA LEU A 82 5.67 12.53 -1.80
C LEU A 82 6.83 11.67 -2.30
N THR A 83 6.75 10.38 -2.00
CA THR A 83 7.61 9.34 -2.56
C THR A 83 6.74 8.21 -3.09
N ILE A 84 6.90 7.84 -4.36
CA ILE A 84 6.13 6.77 -5.00
C ILE A 84 7.08 5.63 -5.36
N ASN A 85 6.83 4.44 -4.81
CA ASN A 85 7.65 3.24 -5.04
C ASN A 85 9.16 3.48 -4.79
N GLY A 86 9.48 4.27 -3.76
CA GLY A 86 10.86 4.66 -3.44
C GLY A 86 11.45 5.79 -4.29
N THR A 87 10.71 6.31 -5.27
CA THR A 87 11.12 7.47 -6.07
C THR A 87 10.58 8.76 -5.44
N PRO A 88 11.43 9.65 -4.90
CA PRO A 88 10.98 10.94 -4.39
C PRO A 88 10.47 11.82 -5.52
N ILE A 89 9.32 12.45 -5.32
CA ILE A 89 8.71 13.34 -6.29
C ILE A 89 9.26 14.76 -6.08
N PRO A 90 9.86 15.38 -7.13
CA PRO A 90 10.34 16.74 -7.05
C PRO A 90 9.21 17.72 -6.69
N PRO A 91 9.42 18.70 -5.79
CA PRO A 91 8.39 19.66 -5.38
C PRO A 91 7.81 20.46 -6.56
N ASP A 92 8.62 20.71 -7.59
CA ASP A 92 8.22 21.37 -8.83
C ASP A 92 7.36 20.49 -9.76
N GLN A 93 7.08 19.25 -9.39
CA GLN A 93 6.15 18.35 -10.11
C GLN A 93 4.86 18.07 -9.32
N ILE A 94 4.79 18.51 -8.07
CA ILE A 94 3.61 18.39 -7.21
C ILE A 94 2.67 19.58 -7.49
N ASN A 95 1.37 19.32 -7.53
CA ASN A 95 0.31 20.25 -7.89
C ASN A 95 0.38 20.82 -9.30
N ILE A 96 1.27 20.28 -10.14
CA ILE A 96 1.33 20.59 -11.56
C ILE A 96 0.50 19.55 -12.29
N LEU A 97 -0.81 19.80 -12.37
CA LEU A 97 -1.74 18.92 -13.06
C LEU A 97 -1.64 19.05 -14.59
N ARG A 98 -1.07 20.15 -15.10
CA ARG A 98 -1.02 20.53 -16.52
C ARG A 98 0.26 21.29 -16.87
N ASP A 99 0.76 21.07 -18.08
CA ASP A 99 1.92 21.75 -18.66
C ASP A 99 1.61 23.26 -18.87
N LEU A 100 2.46 24.13 -18.32
CA LEU A 100 2.33 25.59 -18.43
C LEU A 100 2.60 26.07 -19.87
N ASP A 101 3.42 25.33 -20.63
CA ASP A 101 3.84 25.73 -21.97
C ASP A 101 2.81 25.35 -23.05
N ASN A 102 1.89 24.41 -22.75
CA ASN A 102 0.86 24.00 -23.70
C ASN A 102 -0.51 23.69 -23.08
N PRO A 103 -1.31 24.74 -22.75
CA PRO A 103 -2.61 24.62 -22.08
C PRO A 103 -3.70 23.86 -22.87
N ARG A 104 -3.46 23.50 -24.14
CA ARG A 104 -4.43 22.80 -25.00
C ARG A 104 -4.34 21.27 -24.87
N LYS A 105 -3.20 20.71 -24.45
CA LYS A 105 -3.11 19.29 -24.04
C LYS A 105 -3.78 19.01 -22.70
N SER A 106 -4.08 20.06 -21.97
CA SER A 106 -4.71 20.01 -20.68
C SER A 106 -6.20 19.65 -20.74
N ALA A 107 -6.88 19.87 -21.86
CA ALA A 107 -8.30 19.55 -21.96
C ALA A 107 -8.48 18.03 -21.83
N GLU A 108 -8.94 17.55 -20.66
CA GLU A 108 -9.98 16.52 -20.42
C GLU A 108 -10.19 16.20 -18.92
N THR A 109 -9.40 16.72 -17.96
CA THR A 109 -9.77 16.54 -16.54
C THR A 109 -10.90 17.50 -16.15
N SER A 110 -12.12 17.00 -16.18
CA SER A 110 -13.29 17.57 -15.51
C SER A 110 -13.06 17.54 -14.00
N GLY A 111 -12.36 18.54 -13.47
CA GLY A 111 -12.10 18.69 -12.05
C GLY A 111 -11.68 20.11 -11.77
N SER A 112 -12.67 20.99 -11.59
CA SER A 112 -12.46 22.35 -11.10
C SER A 112 -12.05 22.29 -9.63
N PHE A 113 -10.76 22.12 -9.34
CA PHE A 113 -10.27 22.26 -7.97
C PHE A 113 -10.04 23.74 -7.68
N GLY A 114 -11.01 24.37 -7.01
CA GLY A 114 -10.76 25.61 -6.29
C GLY A 114 -9.70 25.36 -5.21
N SER A 115 -8.75 26.29 -5.07
CA SER A 115 -7.71 26.30 -4.02
C SER A 115 -7.08 24.93 -3.70
N THR A 116 -6.08 24.51 -4.46
CA THR A 116 -5.20 23.37 -4.09
C THR A 116 -4.24 23.71 -2.93
N LEU A 117 -4.64 24.61 -2.02
CA LEU A 117 -3.83 25.24 -0.97
C LEU A 117 -3.68 24.32 0.26
N ASN A 118 -3.32 23.05 0.05
CA ASN A 118 -3.28 21.98 1.07
C ASN A 118 -3.34 20.57 0.44
N ARG A 119 -3.63 20.50 -0.85
CA ARG A 119 -3.58 19.26 -1.62
C ARG A 119 -2.23 19.12 -2.30
N PHE A 120 -1.66 17.93 -2.31
CA PHE A 120 -0.37 17.61 -2.92
C PHE A 120 -0.60 16.48 -3.90
N LEU A 121 -0.78 16.81 -5.19
CA LEU A 121 -1.09 15.85 -6.25
C LEU A 121 0.06 15.71 -7.25
N TYR A 122 0.33 14.50 -7.65
CA TYR A 122 1.25 14.14 -8.72
C TYR A 122 0.49 13.41 -9.83
N GLN A 123 0.75 13.81 -11.06
CA GLN A 123 0.24 13.13 -12.26
C GLN A 123 1.41 12.44 -12.95
N PRO A 124 1.40 11.10 -13.07
CA PRO A 124 2.32 10.38 -13.93
C PRO A 124 2.27 10.91 -15.36
N LEU A 125 3.44 11.16 -15.94
CA LEU A 125 3.59 11.63 -17.32
C LEU A 125 5.04 11.41 -17.79
N GLU A 126 5.23 11.12 -19.08
CA GLU A 126 6.55 11.07 -19.70
C GLU A 126 7.37 12.34 -19.41
N GLY A 127 8.64 12.16 -19.02
CA GLY A 127 9.55 13.25 -18.64
C GLY A 127 9.46 13.71 -17.18
N ARG A 128 8.55 13.14 -16.38
CA ARG A 128 8.48 13.35 -14.92
C ARG A 128 9.20 12.25 -14.15
N ALA A 129 9.35 12.45 -12.83
CA ALA A 129 10.08 11.52 -11.95
C ALA A 129 9.54 10.09 -11.99
N VAL A 130 8.21 9.96 -12.00
CA VAL A 130 7.49 8.69 -12.18
C VAL A 130 6.63 8.79 -13.43
N PRO A 131 7.10 8.30 -14.59
CA PRO A 131 6.40 8.50 -15.85
C PRO A 131 5.10 7.66 -15.97
N GLU A 132 5.07 6.52 -15.29
CA GLU A 132 3.92 5.62 -15.26
C GLU A 132 3.94 4.84 -13.94
N LEU A 133 2.76 4.50 -13.42
CA LEU A 133 2.63 3.63 -12.25
C LEU A 133 2.94 2.19 -12.62
N LEU A 134 3.49 1.41 -11.68
CA LEU A 134 3.74 -0.01 -11.89
C LEU A 134 2.42 -0.74 -12.17
N GLY A 135 2.42 -1.69 -13.10
CA GLY A 135 1.30 -2.63 -13.20
C GLY A 135 1.31 -3.51 -11.94
N ASP A 136 0.19 -3.57 -11.24
CA ASP A 136 0.01 -4.15 -9.89
C ASP A 136 0.22 -3.13 -8.76
N ARG A 137 0.88 -3.51 -7.66
CA ARG A 137 0.95 -2.73 -6.42
C ARG A 137 1.87 -1.51 -6.54
N ASN A 138 1.34 -0.36 -6.13
CA ASN A 138 2.06 0.90 -5.98
C ASN A 138 1.89 1.40 -4.54
N CYS A 139 2.99 1.78 -3.89
CA CYS A 139 2.97 2.31 -2.53
C CYS A 139 3.53 3.74 -2.51
N VAL A 140 2.86 4.59 -1.75
CA VAL A 140 3.15 6.02 -1.64
C VAL A 140 3.43 6.34 -0.19
N ILE A 141 4.49 7.10 0.04
CA ILE A 141 4.83 7.66 1.34
C ILE A 141 4.69 9.17 1.23
N ALA A 142 3.83 9.74 2.07
CA ALA A 142 3.76 11.19 2.27
C ALA A 142 4.44 11.53 3.61
N VAL A 143 5.42 12.42 3.56
CA VAL A 143 5.99 13.05 4.75
C VAL A 143 5.41 14.46 4.83
N TYR A 144 4.74 14.79 5.93
CA TYR A 144 4.04 16.06 6.10
C TYR A 144 4.38 16.73 7.44
N TRP A 145 4.33 18.06 7.47
CA TRP A 145 4.63 18.88 8.65
C TRP A 145 3.82 20.18 8.65
N PRO A 146 3.59 20.79 9.84
CA PRO A 146 2.97 22.10 9.91
C PRO A 146 3.93 23.18 9.41
N LEU A 147 3.42 24.17 8.66
CA LEU A 147 4.22 25.30 8.15
C LEU A 147 4.86 26.13 9.28
N SER A 148 4.27 26.10 10.47
CA SER A 148 4.79 26.79 11.66
C SER A 148 5.97 26.09 12.32
N ASP A 149 6.16 24.79 12.07
CA ASP A 149 7.22 23.98 12.68
C ASP A 149 7.68 22.86 11.72
N PRO A 150 8.62 23.16 10.80
CA PRO A 150 9.10 22.21 9.79
C PRO A 150 9.85 20.98 10.33
N GLU A 151 10.23 21.00 11.61
CA GLU A 151 10.91 19.88 12.26
C GLU A 151 9.91 18.81 12.73
N ASN A 152 8.64 19.17 12.93
CA ASN A 152 7.57 18.26 13.35
C ASN A 152 7.02 17.44 12.17
N ARG A 153 7.87 16.56 11.64
CA ARG A 153 7.55 15.70 10.50
C ARG A 153 6.82 14.44 10.94
N GLN A 154 5.75 14.14 10.22
CA GLN A 154 4.96 12.92 10.33
C GLN A 154 4.92 12.22 8.98
N SER A 155 4.66 10.92 8.97
CA SER A 155 4.60 10.13 7.73
C SER A 155 3.39 9.24 7.70
N ILE A 156 2.82 9.07 6.50
CA ILE A 156 1.81 8.07 6.21
C ILE A 156 2.20 7.33 4.94
N GLU A 157 1.95 6.02 4.94
CA GLU A 157 2.11 5.17 3.76
C GLU A 157 0.75 4.66 3.35
N TRP A 158 0.49 4.53 2.04
CA TRP A 158 -0.65 3.79 1.54
C TRP A 158 -0.31 3.12 0.21
N CYS A 159 -0.99 2.01 -0.08
CA CYS A 159 -0.79 1.27 -1.32
C CYS A 159 -2.11 1.10 -2.07
N PHE A 160 -2.02 1.01 -3.39
CA PHE A 160 -3.14 0.75 -4.30
C PHE A 160 -2.65 -0.09 -5.49
N THR A 161 -3.56 -0.57 -6.32
CA THR A 161 -3.26 -1.39 -7.50
C THR A 161 -3.51 -0.58 -8.78
N ALA A 162 -2.61 -0.67 -9.76
CA ALA A 162 -2.81 -0.05 -11.07
C ALA A 162 -2.83 -1.07 -12.21
N LEU A 163 -3.76 -0.87 -13.18
CA LEU A 163 -3.98 -1.71 -14.35
C LEU A 163 -3.69 -1.01 -15.68
#